data_AF-B1F9A6-F1
#
_entry.id   AF-B1F9A6-F1
#
_cell.length_a   1.000
_cell.length_b   1.000
_cell.length_c   1.000
_cell.angle_alpha   90.00
_cell.angle_beta   90.00
_cell.angle_gamma   90.00
#
_symmetry.space_group_name_H-M   'P 1'
#
loop_
_entity.id
_entity.type
_entity.pdbx_description
1 polymer ?
#
loop_
_entity_poly.entity_id
_entity_poly.type
_entity_poly.pdbx_seq_one_letter_code
_entity_poly.pdbx_strand_id
1 'polypeptide(L)'
;MKRDQLEMLELQRASAIGPATGEQLQQWASEHDRVWDRKVRNRRILVAICLISLVGLTVASAWPWPWKNWTGLLRPIFFGLVATALWRAYRSPANERPFNPYLPIDLTPADLQDRNADFPVALAYLDAIRHQRRSIVPHDLDVLAMVRQQQQFNQGA
;
A
#
# COMPACT_ATOMS: atom_id res chain seq x y z
N MET A 1 -10.29 28.50 -19.55
CA MET A 1 -11.14 28.34 -18.36
C MET A 1 -11.18 26.93 -17.74
N LYS A 2 -10.41 25.93 -18.24
CA LYS A 2 -10.24 24.62 -17.58
C LYS A 2 -8.84 24.38 -16.99
N ARG A 3 -7.80 25.09 -17.44
CA ARG A 3 -6.44 25.00 -16.89
C ARG A 3 -6.34 25.62 -15.50
N ASP A 4 -6.85 26.84 -15.34
CA ASP A 4 -6.74 27.58 -14.08
C ASP A 4 -7.45 26.87 -12.90
N GLN A 5 -8.52 26.12 -13.18
CA GLN A 5 -9.21 25.31 -12.16
C GLN A 5 -8.47 24.01 -11.81
N LEU A 6 -7.76 23.41 -12.77
CA LEU A 6 -6.86 22.28 -12.51
C LEU A 6 -5.64 22.74 -11.71
N GLU A 7 -5.06 23.88 -12.07
CA GLU A 7 -3.96 24.48 -11.32
C GLU A 7 -4.40 24.91 -9.91
N MET A 8 -5.62 25.46 -9.74
CA MET A 8 -6.15 25.76 -8.41
C MET A 8 -6.39 24.49 -7.57
N LEU A 9 -6.81 23.38 -8.19
CA LEU A 9 -7.00 22.09 -7.50
C LEU A 9 -5.67 21.40 -7.18
N GLU A 10 -4.66 21.54 -8.03
CA GLU A 10 -3.30 21.06 -7.76
C GLU A 10 -2.61 21.91 -6.70
N LEU A 11 -2.78 23.23 -6.75
CA LEU A 11 -2.31 24.16 -5.72
C LEU A 11 -3.08 23.98 -4.41
N GLN A 12 -4.38 23.68 -4.43
CA GLN A 12 -5.14 23.31 -3.23
C GLN A 12 -4.75 21.93 -2.71
N ARG A 13 -4.43 20.95 -3.56
CA ARG A 13 -3.82 19.70 -3.11
C ARG A 13 -2.46 19.96 -2.49
N ALA A 14 -1.58 20.71 -3.15
CA ALA A 14 -0.26 21.08 -2.65
C ALA A 14 -0.32 21.93 -1.36
N SER A 15 -1.31 22.80 -1.23
CA SER A 15 -1.58 23.59 -0.02
C SER A 15 -2.26 22.79 1.08
N ALA A 16 -3.04 21.76 0.74
CA ALA A 16 -3.56 20.78 1.69
C ALA A 16 -2.51 19.74 2.09
N ILE A 17 -1.36 19.70 1.41
CA ILE A 17 -0.13 19.05 1.88
C ILE A 17 0.57 20.01 2.86
N GLY A 18 -0.14 20.41 3.92
CA GLY A 18 0.56 20.78 5.14
C GLY A 18 1.29 19.53 5.66
N PRO A 19 2.48 19.64 6.25
CA PRO A 19 3.12 18.49 6.84
C PRO A 19 2.15 17.87 7.88
N ALA A 20 1.86 16.59 7.71
CA ALA A 20 0.99 15.85 8.62
C ALA A 20 1.60 15.88 10.01
N THR A 21 0.78 16.05 11.05
CA THR A 21 1.31 16.07 12.43
C THR A 21 1.87 14.70 12.80
N GLY A 22 2.77 14.65 13.80
CA GLY A 22 3.35 13.38 14.27
C GLY A 22 2.28 12.35 14.67
N GLU A 23 1.19 12.81 15.32
CA GLU A 23 0.06 11.95 15.70
C GLU A 23 -0.69 11.39 14.49
N GLN A 24 -0.90 12.21 13.45
CA GLN A 24 -1.53 11.76 12.20
C GLN A 24 -0.69 10.71 11.48
N LEU A 25 0.63 10.89 11.42
CA LEU A 25 1.54 9.92 10.83
C LEU A 25 1.54 8.61 11.60
N GLN A 26 1.51 8.66 12.93
CA GLN A 26 1.40 7.46 13.76
C GLN A 26 0.06 6.75 13.56
N GLN A 27 -1.03 7.51 13.45
CA GLN A 27 -2.33 6.96 13.14
C GLN A 27 -2.33 6.29 11.76
N TRP A 28 -1.81 6.95 10.72
CA TRP A 28 -1.73 6.37 9.37
C TRP A 28 -0.80 5.17 9.30
N ALA A 29 0.33 5.19 10.02
CA ALA A 29 1.21 4.03 10.14
C ALA A 29 0.45 2.83 10.74
N SER A 30 -0.29 3.06 11.83
CA SER A 30 -1.09 2.02 12.49
C SER A 30 -2.25 1.52 11.63
N GLU A 31 -2.91 2.42 10.89
CA GLU A 31 -4.01 2.11 9.97
C GLU A 31 -3.50 1.26 8.81
N HIS A 32 -2.37 1.65 8.23
CA HIS A 32 -1.71 0.92 7.15
C HIS A 32 -1.35 -0.51 7.58
N ASP A 33 -0.74 -0.65 8.76
CA ASP A 33 -0.42 -1.95 9.34
C ASP A 33 -1.69 -2.79 9.58
N ARG A 34 -2.74 -2.18 10.14
CA ARG A 34 -4.01 -2.85 10.41
C ARG A 34 -4.71 -3.33 9.13
N VAL A 35 -4.69 -2.53 8.07
CA VAL A 35 -5.25 -2.89 6.76
C VAL A 35 -4.46 -4.05 6.16
N TRP A 36 -3.13 -3.99 6.25
CA TRP A 36 -2.27 -5.07 5.79
C TRP A 36 -2.54 -6.37 6.55
N ASP A 37 -2.58 -6.33 7.88
CA ASP A 37 -2.86 -7.47 8.73
C ASP A 37 -4.23 -8.09 8.41
N ARG A 38 -5.25 -7.26 8.16
CA ARG A 38 -6.57 -7.73 7.72
C ARG A 38 -6.48 -8.46 6.39
N LYS A 39 -5.72 -7.95 5.42
CA LYS A 39 -5.54 -8.56 4.10
C LYS A 39 -4.82 -9.91 4.22
N VAL A 40 -3.74 -9.98 5.00
CA VAL A 40 -3.01 -11.23 5.26
C VAL A 40 -3.90 -12.24 5.97
N ARG A 41 -4.67 -11.82 6.98
CA ARG A 41 -5.60 -12.70 7.71
C ARG A 41 -6.69 -13.27 6.81
N ASN A 42 -7.37 -12.44 6.03
CA ASN A 42 -8.44 -12.89 5.11
C ASN A 42 -7.90 -13.91 4.09
N ARG A 43 -6.68 -13.69 3.63
CA ARG A 43 -6.00 -14.59 2.71
C ARG A 43 -5.68 -15.96 3.33
N ARG A 44 -5.22 -15.98 4.59
CA ARG A 44 -5.01 -17.23 5.35
C ARG A 44 -6.33 -17.98 5.57
N ILE A 45 -7.41 -17.26 5.90
CA ILE A 45 -8.75 -17.86 6.06
C ILE A 45 -9.20 -18.53 4.75
N LEU A 46 -9.03 -17.85 3.61
CA LEU A 46 -9.40 -18.41 2.30
C LEU A 46 -8.62 -19.70 2.00
N VAL A 47 -7.32 -19.72 2.28
CA VAL A 47 -6.49 -20.94 2.14
C VAL A 47 -7.01 -22.06 3.05
N ALA A 48 -7.33 -21.77 4.31
CA ALA A 48 -7.87 -22.76 5.23
C ALA A 48 -9.20 -23.36 4.73
N ILE A 49 -10.12 -22.52 4.22
CA ILE A 49 -11.39 -22.97 3.63
C ILE A 49 -11.15 -23.86 2.40
N CYS A 50 -10.19 -23.50 1.55
CA CYS A 50 -9.82 -24.33 0.39
C CYS A 50 -9.30 -25.70 0.83
N LEU A 51 -8.45 -25.77 1.86
CA LEU A 51 -7.92 -27.03 2.38
C LEU A 51 -9.02 -27.90 2.99
N ILE A 52 -9.92 -27.33 3.79
CA ILE A 52 -11.06 -28.03 4.38
C ILE A 52 -11.95 -28.62 3.28
N SER A 53 -12.26 -27.83 2.26
CA SER A 53 -13.07 -28.29 1.12
C SER A 53 -12.39 -29.43 0.34
N LEU A 54 -11.06 -29.41 0.22
CA LEU A 54 -10.28 -30.46 -0.43
C LEU A 54 -10.38 -31.79 0.34
N VAL A 55 -10.23 -31.74 1.67
CA VAL A 55 -10.43 -32.91 2.55
C VAL A 55 -11.85 -33.44 2.42
N GLY A 56 -12.87 -32.58 2.50
CA GLY A 56 -14.27 -32.97 2.34
C GLY A 56 -14.55 -33.65 0.99
N LEU A 57 -13.98 -33.15 -0.11
CA LEU A 57 -14.14 -33.74 -1.43
C LEU A 57 -13.48 -35.14 -1.52
N THR A 58 -12.32 -35.33 -0.91
CA THR A 58 -11.64 -36.65 -0.90
C THR A 58 -12.46 -37.69 -0.14
N VAL A 59 -13.01 -37.33 1.02
CA VAL A 59 -13.86 -38.21 1.83
C VAL A 59 -15.17 -38.54 1.11
N ALA A 60 -15.84 -37.54 0.54
CA ALA A 60 -17.08 -37.73 -0.22
C ALA A 60 -16.89 -38.63 -1.44
N SER A 61 -15.72 -38.59 -2.08
CA SER A 61 -15.39 -39.44 -3.22
C SER A 61 -15.14 -40.91 -2.89
N ALA A 62 -14.88 -41.23 -1.62
CA ALA A 62 -14.68 -42.59 -1.14
C ALA A 62 -16.00 -43.28 -0.70
N TRP A 63 -17.10 -42.52 -0.61
CA TRP A 63 -18.41 -43.06 -0.20
C TRP A 63 -19.21 -43.56 -1.42
N PRO A 64 -19.83 -44.75 -1.36
CA PRO A 64 -20.60 -45.30 -2.48
C PRO A 64 -21.98 -44.62 -2.55
N TRP A 65 -22.05 -43.48 -3.25
CA TRP A 65 -23.29 -42.72 -3.47
C TRP A 65 -23.62 -42.57 -4.98
N PRO A 66 -24.90 -42.41 -5.37
CA PRO A 66 -25.38 -42.55 -6.75
C PRO A 66 -25.00 -41.39 -7.71
N TRP A 67 -24.29 -40.35 -7.24
CA TRP A 67 -23.86 -39.20 -8.04
C TRP A 67 -22.41 -39.29 -8.56
N LYS A 68 -21.86 -40.51 -8.63
CA LYS A 68 -20.46 -40.81 -9.03
C LYS A 68 -20.05 -40.21 -10.39
N ASN A 69 -21.02 -39.89 -11.24
CA ASN A 69 -20.81 -39.44 -12.62
C ASN A 69 -20.53 -37.92 -12.69
N TRP A 70 -21.15 -37.13 -11.80
CA TRP A 70 -21.00 -35.67 -11.77
C TRP A 70 -19.75 -35.22 -11.02
N THR A 71 -19.36 -35.98 -10.00
CA THR A 71 -18.16 -35.71 -9.18
C THR A 71 -16.85 -35.90 -9.96
N GLY A 72 -16.82 -36.77 -10.98
CA GLY A 72 -15.66 -36.98 -11.84
C GLY A 72 -15.32 -35.78 -12.73
N LEU A 73 -16.34 -35.08 -13.25
CA LEU A 73 -16.17 -33.92 -14.13
C LEU A 73 -15.78 -32.63 -13.37
N LEU A 74 -16.35 -32.41 -12.18
CA LEU A 74 -16.09 -31.20 -11.39
C LEU A 74 -14.81 -31.28 -10.56
N ARG A 75 -14.31 -32.49 -10.28
CA ARG A 75 -13.07 -32.73 -9.54
C ARG A 75 -11.86 -31.98 -10.12
N PRO A 76 -11.47 -32.16 -11.39
CA PRO A 76 -10.27 -31.52 -11.93
C PRO A 76 -10.36 -29.99 -11.92
N ILE A 77 -11.56 -29.44 -12.16
CA ILE A 77 -11.82 -28.00 -12.08
C ILE A 77 -11.59 -27.49 -10.64
N PHE A 78 -12.15 -28.18 -9.66
CA PHE A 78 -12.00 -27.83 -8.25
C PHE A 78 -10.53 -27.93 -7.81
N PHE A 79 -9.84 -29.01 -8.15
CA PHE A 79 -8.41 -29.17 -7.87
C PHE A 79 -7.56 -28.09 -8.54
N GLY A 80 -7.88 -27.71 -9.79
CA GLY A 80 -7.21 -26.61 -10.49
C GLY A 80 -7.41 -25.26 -9.80
N LEU A 81 -8.63 -24.96 -9.34
CA LEU A 81 -8.92 -23.73 -8.59
C LEU A 81 -8.18 -23.69 -7.24
N VAL A 82 -8.18 -24.80 -6.49
CA VAL A 82 -7.47 -24.88 -5.21
C VAL A 82 -5.95 -24.81 -5.41
N ALA A 83 -5.39 -25.51 -6.40
CA ALA A 83 -3.98 -25.43 -6.74
C ALA A 83 -3.58 -23.99 -7.14
N THR A 84 -4.43 -23.30 -7.92
CA THR A 84 -4.19 -21.90 -8.30
C THR A 84 -4.29 -20.96 -7.09
N ALA A 85 -5.25 -21.17 -6.19
CA ALA A 85 -5.39 -20.40 -4.97
C ALA A 85 -4.20 -20.60 -4.02
N LEU A 86 -3.73 -21.84 -3.85
CA LEU A 86 -2.54 -22.20 -3.06
C LEU A 86 -1.26 -21.67 -3.70
N TRP A 87 -1.10 -21.79 -5.02
CA TRP A 87 0.04 -21.24 -5.74
C TRP A 87 0.10 -19.71 -5.61
N ARG A 88 -1.03 -19.03 -5.78
CA ARG A 88 -1.12 -17.59 -5.52
C ARG A 88 -0.79 -17.30 -4.06
N ALA A 89 -1.32 -18.08 -3.10
CA ALA A 89 -1.02 -17.95 -1.68
C ALA A 89 0.49 -18.00 -1.41
N TYR A 90 1.15 -19.04 -1.90
CA TYR A 90 2.58 -19.27 -1.77
C TYR A 90 3.44 -18.19 -2.43
N ARG A 91 3.12 -17.81 -3.68
CA ARG A 91 3.93 -16.86 -4.46
C ARG A 91 3.70 -15.40 -4.09
N SER A 92 2.65 -15.10 -3.35
CA SER A 92 2.29 -13.70 -3.16
C SER A 92 3.17 -13.04 -2.12
N PRO A 93 3.53 -11.77 -2.36
CA PRO A 93 4.33 -10.95 -1.46
C PRO A 93 3.62 -10.65 -0.13
N ALA A 94 2.46 -11.25 0.16
CA ALA A 94 1.81 -11.12 1.47
C ALA A 94 2.66 -11.65 2.64
N ASN A 95 3.67 -12.48 2.36
CA ASN A 95 4.63 -12.97 3.37
C ASN A 95 5.75 -11.97 3.65
N GLU A 96 6.02 -11.03 2.73
CA GLU A 96 6.96 -9.94 2.93
C GLU A 96 6.15 -8.71 3.32
N ARG A 97 6.32 -8.26 4.57
CA ARG A 97 5.61 -7.07 5.04
C ARG A 97 6.06 -5.88 4.19
N PRO A 98 5.16 -5.18 3.48
CA PRO A 98 5.53 -4.03 2.69
C PRO A 98 6.08 -2.98 3.63
N PHE A 99 7.08 -2.25 3.14
CA PHE A 99 7.67 -1.13 3.86
C PHE A 99 6.56 -0.11 4.18
N ASN A 100 6.47 0.29 5.45
CA ASN A 100 5.44 1.24 5.89
C ASN A 100 5.94 2.67 5.59
N PRO A 101 5.32 3.39 4.65
CA PRO A 101 5.81 4.69 4.20
C PRO A 101 5.60 5.80 5.23
N TYR A 102 4.91 5.52 6.34
CA TYR A 102 4.60 6.46 7.42
C TYR A 102 5.54 6.32 8.63
N LEU A 103 6.45 5.35 8.61
CA LEU A 103 7.43 5.18 9.68
C LEU A 103 8.59 6.18 9.54
N PRO A 104 9.11 6.69 10.66
CA PRO A 104 10.24 7.61 10.63
C PRO A 104 11.48 6.92 10.08
N ILE A 105 12.27 7.67 9.32
CA ILE A 105 13.58 7.25 8.79
C ILE A 105 14.68 8.11 9.43
N ASP A 106 15.87 7.55 9.54
CA ASP A 106 17.07 8.23 10.07
C ASP A 106 17.65 9.22 9.04
N LEU A 107 16.85 10.20 8.65
CA LEU A 107 17.24 11.33 7.81
C LEU A 107 16.96 12.62 8.58
N THR A 108 17.95 13.50 8.63
CA THR A 108 17.77 14.78 9.31
C THR A 108 17.22 15.84 8.34
N PRO A 109 16.43 16.81 8.83
CA PRO A 109 15.98 17.92 8.00
C PRO A 109 17.13 18.72 7.38
N ALA A 110 18.29 18.77 8.06
CA ALA A 110 19.49 19.43 7.54
C ALA A 110 20.03 18.76 6.27
N ASP A 111 20.04 17.42 6.22
CA ASP A 111 20.48 16.65 5.05
C ASP A 111 19.56 16.91 3.84
N LEU A 112 18.27 17.12 4.08
CA LEU A 112 17.31 17.45 3.03
C LEU A 112 17.35 18.93 2.64
N GLN A 113 17.75 19.82 3.54
CA GLN A 113 17.83 21.25 3.28
C GLN A 113 18.90 21.57 2.24
N ASP A 114 20.08 20.96 2.38
CA ASP A 114 21.19 21.11 1.42
C ASP A 114 20.79 20.62 0.01
N ARG A 115 20.10 19.47 -0.06
CA ARG A 115 19.62 18.88 -1.31
C ARG A 115 18.48 19.66 -1.99
N ASN A 116 17.80 20.55 -1.26
CA ASN A 116 16.66 21.30 -1.75
C ASN A 116 16.89 22.83 -1.68
N ALA A 117 18.14 23.28 -1.59
CA ALA A 117 18.50 24.69 -1.44
C ALA A 117 17.92 25.58 -2.57
N ASP A 118 17.81 25.03 -3.78
CA ASP A 118 17.29 25.74 -4.97
C ASP A 118 15.74 25.79 -5.05
N PHE A 119 15.05 25.12 -4.13
CA PHE A 119 13.59 24.93 -4.18
C PHE A 119 12.93 25.60 -2.97
N PRO A 120 12.51 26.88 -3.07
CA PRO A 120 11.98 27.64 -1.92
C PRO A 120 10.72 27.01 -1.33
N VAL A 121 9.89 26.35 -2.16
CA VAL A 121 8.68 25.64 -1.70
C VAL A 121 9.05 24.40 -0.88
N ALA A 122 10.10 23.67 -1.28
CA ALA A 122 10.59 22.52 -0.55
C ALA A 122 11.22 22.93 0.80
N LEU A 123 11.91 24.07 0.84
CA LEU A 123 12.44 24.65 2.08
C LEU A 123 11.33 25.07 3.05
N ALA A 124 10.26 25.70 2.56
CA ALA A 124 9.10 26.04 3.38
C ALA A 124 8.42 24.80 3.98
N TYR A 125 8.36 23.71 3.22
CA TYR A 125 7.84 22.43 3.69
C TYR A 125 8.71 21.82 4.81
N LEU A 126 10.04 21.81 4.61
CA LEU A 126 11.00 21.33 5.62
C LEU A 126 10.97 22.18 6.89
N ASP A 127 10.82 23.50 6.76
CA ASP A 127 10.69 24.41 7.90
C ASP A 127 9.41 24.12 8.69
N ALA A 128 8.30 23.86 8.01
CA ALA A 128 7.05 23.46 8.66
C ALA A 128 7.17 22.11 9.39
N ILE A 129 7.90 21.12 8.85
CA ILE A 129 8.23 19.86 9.55
C ILE A 129 9.04 20.14 10.82
N ARG A 130 10.04 21.02 10.72
CA ARG A 130 10.89 21.41 11.86
C ARG A 130 10.09 22.09 12.96
N HIS A 131 9.16 22.98 12.60
CA HIS A 131 8.25 23.65 13.54
C HIS A 131 7.34 22.65 14.27
N GLN A 132 6.92 21.59 13.59
CA GLN A 132 6.11 20.51 14.18
C GLN A 132 6.94 19.53 15.03
N ARG A 133 8.28 19.65 15.07
CA ARG A 133 9.20 18.75 15.79
C ARG A 133 8.98 17.26 15.50
N ARG A 134 8.57 16.93 14.27
CA ARG A 134 8.35 15.54 13.85
C ARG A 134 9.53 15.01 13.04
N SER A 135 9.69 13.69 13.05
CA SER A 135 10.66 13.01 12.20
C SER A 135 10.23 13.04 10.72
N ILE A 136 11.23 12.95 9.84
CA ILE A 136 11.01 12.78 8.41
C ILE A 136 10.55 11.36 8.14
N VAL A 137 9.62 11.25 7.21
CA VAL A 137 8.97 10.02 6.81
C VAL A 137 9.15 9.85 5.29
N PRO A 138 9.24 8.61 4.76
CA PRO A 138 9.37 8.36 3.32
C PRO A 138 8.35 9.11 2.46
N HIS A 139 7.11 9.23 2.95
CA HIS A 139 6.07 10.03 2.30
C HIS A 139 6.48 11.49 2.06
N ASP A 140 7.24 12.10 2.98
CA ASP A 140 7.73 13.48 2.82
C ASP A 140 8.73 13.58 1.66
N LEU A 141 9.52 12.53 1.41
CA LEU A 141 10.46 12.50 0.28
C LEU A 141 9.73 12.51 -1.06
N ASP A 142 8.61 11.79 -1.16
CA ASP A 142 7.76 11.78 -2.35
C ASP A 142 7.14 13.17 -2.60
N VAL A 143 6.68 13.84 -1.54
CA VAL A 143 6.18 15.22 -1.61
C VAL A 143 7.28 16.18 -2.08
N LEU A 144 8.48 16.10 -1.51
CA LEU A 144 9.62 16.92 -1.92
C LEU A 144 10.06 16.62 -3.37
N ALA A 145 9.98 15.37 -3.81
CA ALA A 145 10.24 15.01 -5.22
C ALA A 145 9.18 15.60 -6.15
N MET A 146 7.91 15.52 -5.77
CA MET A 146 6.79 16.09 -6.53
C MET A 146 6.93 17.62 -6.66
N VAL A 147 7.25 18.32 -5.57
CA VAL A 147 7.47 19.77 -5.56
C VAL A 147 8.62 20.16 -6.48
N ARG A 148 9.74 19.42 -6.46
CA ARG A 148 10.86 19.63 -7.37
C ARG A 148 10.45 19.47 -8.84
N GLN A 149 9.72 18.40 -9.15
CA GLN A 149 9.25 18.12 -10.51
C GLN A 149 8.31 19.21 -11.02
N GLN A 150 7.39 19.70 -10.19
CA GLN A 150 6.45 20.76 -10.53
C GLN A 150 7.18 22.09 -10.81
N GLN A 151 8.18 22.43 -9.99
CA GLN A 151 8.96 23.65 -10.19
C GLN A 151 9.84 23.58 -11.45
N GLN A 152 10.45 22.43 -11.73
CA GLN A 152 11.19 22.22 -12.99
C GLN A 152 10.29 22.34 -14.22
N PHE A 153 9.07 21.80 -14.14
CA PHE A 153 8.08 21.94 -15.21
C PHE A 153 7.72 23.41 -15.46
N ASN A 154 7.52 24.19 -14.40
CA ASN A 154 7.19 25.62 -14.48
C ASN A 154 8.36 26.50 -14.95
N GLN A 155 9.61 26.06 -14.80
CA GLN A 155 10.81 26.77 -15.29
C GLN A 155 11.17 26.41 -16.74
N GLY A 156 10.62 25.32 -17.27
CA GLY A 156 10.85 24.85 -18.65
C GLY A 156 9.75 25.23 -19.66
N ALA A 157 8.75 26.02 -19.24
CA ALA A 157 7.66 26.55 -20.07
C ALA A 157 7.82 28.05 -20.28
#